data_AF-A0A848U1A9-F1
#
_entry.id   AF-A0A848U1A9-F1
#
_cell.length_a   1.000
_cell.length_b   1.000
_cell.length_c   1.000
_cell.angle_alpha   90.00
_cell.angle_beta   90.00
_cell.angle_gamma   90.00
#
_symmetry.space_group_name_H-M   'P 1'
#
loop_
_entity.id
_entity.type
_entity.pdbx_description
1 polymer ?
#
loop_
_entity_poly.entity_id
_entity_poly.type
_entity_poly.pdbx_seq_one_letter_code
_entity_poly.pdbx_strand_id
1 'polypeptide(L)'
;MSENKTRPNDSVGRAGKYLKYAIGEVLLVGIGILIALQVNNWNENRKLRNTETGLLKELKADLTATLDDLRSDIELTNRTLTFTDSLYKKMRIHLMNKSTEPFPVKINDLLNPILYPKLGAYEALQSYGIHNISNDSLRRDITDLYQLQLTRVAEVERRIIEFDAKELKPYIRGVSMIIRDCDNCNSIDELWGVQTLIQQPLDKILQLYMSRHWLFRWVLVLYDLAALSIENLIKDIDSELDLK
;
A
#
# COMPACT_ATOMS: atom_id res chain seq x y z
N MET A 1 -47.83 -95.54 16.87
CA MET A 1 -46.50 -94.96 16.63
C MET A 1 -46.71 -93.71 15.80
N SER A 2 -46.61 -92.51 16.39
CA SER A 2 -46.87 -91.24 15.69
C SER A 2 -45.60 -90.74 15.01
N GLU A 3 -45.61 -90.57 13.69
CA GLU A 3 -44.55 -89.87 12.97
C GLU A 3 -44.73 -88.35 13.15
N ASN A 4 -43.76 -87.72 13.82
CA ASN A 4 -43.66 -86.28 13.94
C ASN A 4 -42.80 -85.75 12.78
N LYS A 5 -43.42 -85.06 11.82
CA LYS A 5 -42.73 -84.48 10.65
C LYS A 5 -42.48 -82.98 10.91
N THR A 6 -41.30 -82.65 11.41
CA THR A 6 -40.83 -81.26 11.54
C THR A 6 -40.69 -80.60 10.17
N ARG A 7 -41.35 -79.46 9.97
CA ARG A 7 -41.25 -78.61 8.77
C ARG A 7 -39.87 -77.92 8.70
N PRO A 8 -39.25 -77.78 7.52
CA PRO A 8 -38.00 -77.03 7.38
C PRO A 8 -38.25 -75.54 7.63
N ASN A 9 -37.37 -74.93 8.41
CA ASN A 9 -37.45 -73.53 8.82
C ASN A 9 -36.89 -72.63 7.70
N ASP A 10 -37.70 -72.31 6.69
CA ASP A 10 -37.34 -71.51 5.51
C ASP A 10 -37.18 -69.99 5.77
N SER A 11 -37.24 -69.56 7.04
CA SER A 11 -37.23 -68.13 7.42
C SER A 11 -35.84 -67.49 7.37
N VAL A 12 -34.77 -68.29 7.53
CA VAL A 12 -33.38 -67.80 7.67
C VAL A 12 -32.81 -67.26 6.35
N GLY A 13 -33.29 -67.72 5.19
CA GLY A 13 -32.80 -67.30 3.87
C GLY A 13 -33.41 -66.01 3.30
N ARG A 14 -34.60 -65.58 3.79
CA ARG A 14 -35.28 -64.38 3.29
C ARG A 14 -34.79 -63.10 3.97
N ALA A 15 -34.55 -63.14 5.29
CA ALA A 15 -34.06 -62.00 6.06
C ALA A 15 -32.68 -61.50 5.56
N GLY A 16 -31.77 -62.41 5.19
CA GLY A 16 -30.47 -62.05 4.63
C GLY A 16 -30.52 -61.41 3.24
N LYS A 17 -31.58 -61.66 2.45
CA LYS A 17 -31.79 -60.98 1.17
C LYS A 17 -32.20 -59.53 1.39
N TYR A 18 -33.20 -59.27 2.25
CA TYR A 18 -33.65 -57.91 2.58
C TYR A 18 -32.54 -57.06 3.21
N LEU A 19 -31.68 -57.64 4.05
CA LEU A 19 -30.54 -56.93 4.64
C LEU A 19 -29.52 -56.47 3.58
N LYS A 20 -29.21 -57.31 2.59
CA LYS A 20 -28.30 -56.95 1.49
C LYS A 20 -28.86 -55.83 0.61
N TYR A 21 -30.17 -55.85 0.34
CA TYR A 21 -30.83 -54.79 -0.42
C TYR A 21 -30.87 -53.47 0.34
N ALA A 22 -31.18 -53.48 1.64
CA ALA A 22 -31.18 -52.27 2.47
C ALA A 22 -29.77 -51.66 2.62
N ILE A 23 -28.73 -52.49 2.76
CA ILE A 23 -27.33 -52.01 2.79
C ILE A 23 -26.94 -51.40 1.44
N GLY A 24 -27.34 -52.02 0.33
CA GLY A 24 -27.11 -51.48 -1.01
C GLY A 24 -27.76 -50.12 -1.23
N GLU A 25 -28.99 -49.94 -0.74
CA GLU A 25 -29.73 -48.67 -0.82
C GLU A 25 -29.06 -47.57 0.02
N VAL A 26 -28.65 -47.87 1.25
CA VAL A 26 -27.91 -46.91 2.10
C VAL A 26 -26.58 -46.49 1.46
N LEU A 27 -25.83 -47.44 0.88
CA LEU A 27 -24.58 -47.12 0.18
C LEU A 27 -24.82 -46.27 -1.07
N LEU A 28 -25.88 -46.56 -1.83
CA LEU A 28 -26.22 -45.83 -3.05
C LEU A 28 -26.68 -44.40 -2.73
N VAL A 29 -27.51 -44.23 -1.69
CA VAL A 29 -27.90 -42.91 -1.18
C VAL A 29 -26.68 -42.16 -0.64
N GLY A 30 -25.79 -42.84 0.10
CA GLY A 30 -24.55 -42.27 0.62
C GLY A 30 -23.63 -41.75 -0.49
N ILE A 31 -23.43 -42.53 -1.56
CA ILE A 31 -22.68 -42.10 -2.75
C ILE A 31 -23.35 -40.89 -3.42
N GLY A 32 -24.68 -40.89 -3.53
CA GLY A 32 -25.45 -39.77 -4.06
C GLY A 32 -25.21 -38.47 -3.28
N ILE A 33 -25.24 -38.54 -1.94
CA ILE A 33 -24.97 -37.38 -1.06
C ILE A 33 -23.52 -36.91 -1.22
N LEU A 34 -22.55 -37.82 -1.26
CA LEU A 34 -21.14 -37.47 -1.44
C LEU A 34 -20.88 -36.79 -2.79
N ILE A 35 -21.48 -37.28 -3.87
CA ILE A 35 -21.38 -36.65 -5.20
C ILE A 35 -22.04 -35.27 -5.18
N ALA A 36 -23.23 -35.14 -4.57
CA ALA A 36 -23.92 -33.86 -4.46
C ALA A 36 -23.08 -32.82 -3.68
N LEU A 37 -22.47 -33.22 -2.57
CA LEU A 37 -21.54 -32.38 -1.80
C LEU A 37 -20.29 -32.02 -2.60
N GLN A 38 -19.71 -32.97 -3.34
CA GLN A 38 -18.54 -32.70 -4.18
C GLN A 38 -18.85 -31.70 -5.30
N VAL A 39 -19.99 -31.84 -5.98
CA VAL A 39 -20.41 -30.91 -7.03
C VAL A 39 -20.68 -29.52 -6.45
N ASN A 40 -21.32 -29.44 -5.27
CA ASN A 40 -21.53 -28.16 -4.60
C ASN A 40 -20.20 -27.47 -4.24
N ASN A 41 -19.28 -28.20 -3.60
CA ASN A 41 -17.96 -27.68 -3.22
C ASN A 41 -17.14 -27.26 -4.45
N TRP A 42 -17.22 -28.01 -5.56
CA TRP A 42 -16.55 -27.63 -6.80
C TRP A 42 -17.10 -26.32 -7.39
N ASN A 43 -18.42 -26.14 -7.39
CA ASN A 43 -19.06 -24.91 -7.87
C ASN A 43 -18.72 -23.71 -6.96
N GLU A 44 -18.68 -23.89 -5.64
CA GLU A 44 -18.26 -22.87 -4.69
C GLU A 44 -16.79 -22.48 -4.91
N ASN A 45 -15.89 -23.45 -5.02
CA ASN A 45 -14.47 -23.22 -5.30
C ASN A 45 -14.26 -22.48 -6.63
N ARG A 46 -15.04 -22.81 -7.67
CA ARG A 46 -14.99 -22.10 -8.95
C ARG A 46 -15.41 -20.64 -8.81
N LYS A 47 -16.47 -20.35 -8.04
CA LYS A 47 -16.91 -18.98 -7.77
C LYS A 47 -15.86 -18.19 -7.00
N LEU A 48 -15.27 -18.78 -5.96
CA LEU A 48 -14.19 -18.16 -5.18
C LEU A 48 -12.99 -17.80 -6.06
N ARG A 49 -12.55 -18.73 -6.93
CA ARG A 49 -11.46 -18.47 -7.87
C ARG A 49 -11.76 -17.34 -8.85
N ASN A 50 -12.98 -17.29 -9.40
CA ASN A 50 -13.37 -16.21 -10.32
C ASN A 50 -13.35 -14.84 -9.62
N THR A 51 -13.85 -14.77 -8.38
CA THR A 51 -13.83 -13.54 -7.59
C THR A 51 -12.40 -13.14 -7.24
N GLU A 52 -11.57 -14.08 -6.80
CA GLU A 52 -10.15 -13.85 -6.54
C GLU A 52 -9.42 -13.29 -7.77
N THR A 53 -9.61 -13.91 -8.94
CA THR A 53 -9.02 -13.43 -10.21
C THR A 53 -9.47 -12.02 -10.57
N GLY A 54 -10.75 -11.67 -10.33
CA GLY A 54 -11.25 -10.31 -10.54
C GLY A 54 -10.56 -9.30 -9.63
N LEU A 55 -10.49 -9.60 -8.33
CA LEU A 55 -9.85 -8.75 -7.32
C LEU A 55 -8.35 -8.57 -7.58
N LEU A 56 -7.64 -9.63 -7.99
CA LEU A 56 -6.22 -9.54 -8.32
C LEU A 56 -5.95 -8.65 -9.54
N LYS A 57 -6.85 -8.65 -10.54
CA LYS A 57 -6.75 -7.74 -11.69
C LYS A 57 -6.97 -6.29 -11.31
N GLU A 58 -7.98 -6.02 -10.48
CA GLU A 58 -8.24 -4.68 -9.93
C GLU A 58 -7.05 -4.21 -9.07
N LEU A 59 -6.53 -5.08 -8.21
CA LEU A 59 -5.37 -4.80 -7.37
C LEU A 59 -4.14 -4.47 -8.21
N LYS A 60 -3.88 -5.21 -9.29
CA LYS A 60 -2.78 -4.90 -10.22
C LYS A 60 -2.92 -3.49 -10.81
N ALA A 61 -4.13 -3.11 -11.23
CA ALA A 61 -4.39 -1.78 -11.77
C ALA A 61 -4.11 -0.68 -10.72
N ASP A 62 -4.61 -0.84 -9.50
CA ASP A 62 -4.36 0.08 -8.38
C ASP A 62 -2.89 0.17 -8.01
N LEU A 63 -2.17 -0.97 -8.00
CA LEU A 63 -0.73 -1.03 -7.75
C LEU A 63 0.06 -0.31 -8.85
N THR A 64 -0.37 -0.44 -10.10
CA THR A 64 0.30 0.23 -11.23
C THR A 64 0.14 1.74 -11.14
N ALA A 65 -1.08 2.23 -10.87
CA ALA A 65 -1.34 3.65 -10.65
C ALA A 65 -0.55 4.18 -9.43
N THR A 66 -0.54 3.42 -8.33
CA THR A 66 0.22 3.80 -7.11
C THR A 66 1.73 3.85 -7.37
N LEU A 67 2.26 2.95 -8.20
CA LEU A 67 3.68 2.96 -8.58
C LEU A 67 4.03 4.20 -9.41
N ASP A 68 3.16 4.61 -10.33
CA ASP A 68 3.38 5.80 -11.15
C ASP A 68 3.33 7.08 -10.30
N ASP A 69 2.37 7.20 -9.38
CA ASP A 69 2.29 8.29 -8.41
C ASP A 69 3.58 8.32 -7.56
N LEU A 70 3.99 7.18 -7.02
CA LEU A 70 5.18 7.04 -6.19
C LEU A 70 6.48 7.41 -6.92
N ARG A 71 6.60 7.07 -8.21
CA ARG A 71 7.75 7.47 -9.04
C ARG A 71 7.80 8.98 -9.23
N SER A 72 6.64 9.63 -9.40
CA SER A 72 6.56 11.08 -9.45
C SER A 72 7.01 11.72 -8.13
N ASP A 73 6.56 11.16 -7.00
CA ASP A 73 6.94 11.64 -5.67
C ASP A 73 8.43 11.46 -5.38
N ILE A 74 9.03 10.35 -5.81
CA ILE A 74 10.49 10.12 -5.75
C ILE A 74 11.24 11.21 -6.53
N GLU A 75 10.79 11.54 -7.74
CA GLU A 75 11.42 12.57 -8.56
C GLU A 75 11.34 13.96 -7.88
N LEU A 76 10.15 14.33 -7.40
CA LEU A 76 9.93 15.59 -6.69
C LEU A 76 10.75 15.68 -5.39
N THR A 77 10.85 14.58 -4.66
CA THR A 77 11.64 14.45 -3.43
C THR A 77 13.14 14.64 -3.72
N ASN A 78 13.65 14.03 -4.79
CA ASN A 78 15.04 14.20 -5.23
C ASN A 78 15.35 15.64 -5.65
N ARG A 79 14.43 16.31 -6.35
CA ARG A 79 14.55 17.74 -6.69
C ARG A 79 14.62 18.59 -5.42
N THR A 80 13.77 18.29 -4.44
CA THR A 80 13.73 18.99 -3.13
C THR A 80 15.03 18.82 -2.34
N LEU A 81 15.59 17.61 -2.31
CA LEU A 81 16.88 17.33 -1.65
C LEU A 81 18.02 18.08 -2.32
N THR A 82 18.12 18.01 -3.66
CA THR A 82 19.15 18.70 -4.44
C THR A 82 19.10 20.21 -4.22
N PHE A 83 17.89 20.76 -4.20
CA PHE A 83 17.69 22.17 -3.88
C PHE A 83 18.14 22.50 -2.46
N THR A 84 17.70 21.72 -1.46
CA THR A 84 18.05 21.93 -0.05
C THR A 84 19.56 21.93 0.15
N ASP A 85 20.28 21.03 -0.51
CA ASP A 85 21.75 20.97 -0.48
C ASP A 85 22.42 22.20 -1.11
N SER A 86 21.90 22.65 -2.25
CA SER A 86 22.38 23.87 -2.93
C SER A 86 22.16 25.11 -2.05
N LEU A 87 20.97 25.22 -1.45
CA LEU A 87 20.61 26.29 -0.53
C LEU A 87 21.53 26.28 0.70
N TYR A 88 21.69 25.13 1.34
CA TYR A 88 22.56 24.96 2.50
C TYR A 88 24.00 25.41 2.20
N LYS A 89 24.58 25.00 1.07
CA LYS A 89 25.93 25.42 0.64
C LYS A 89 26.04 26.93 0.47
N LYS A 90 25.07 27.56 -0.20
CA LYS A 90 25.06 29.01 -0.41
C LYS A 90 24.93 29.77 0.91
N MET A 91 24.05 29.34 1.81
CA MET A 91 23.89 29.92 3.14
C MET A 91 25.17 29.80 3.98
N ARG A 92 25.85 28.65 3.91
CA ARG A 92 27.15 28.44 4.58
C ARG A 92 28.24 29.38 4.06
N ILE A 93 28.34 29.58 2.75
CA ILE A 93 29.30 30.53 2.16
C ILE A 93 28.97 31.96 2.59
N HIS A 94 27.70 32.32 2.55
CA HIS A 94 27.22 33.64 2.99
C HIS A 94 27.61 33.95 4.44
N LEU A 95 27.49 32.96 5.34
CA LEU A 95 27.96 33.07 6.74
C LEU A 95 29.46 33.26 6.85
N MET A 96 30.23 32.44 6.14
CA MET A 96 31.70 32.50 6.20
C MET A 96 32.21 33.88 5.76
N ASN A 97 31.53 34.49 4.80
CA ASN A 97 31.85 35.82 4.30
C ASN A 97 31.35 36.96 5.19
N LYS A 98 30.65 36.65 6.29
CA LYS A 98 30.01 37.64 7.20
C LYS A 98 29.16 38.67 6.46
N SER A 99 28.52 38.24 5.37
CA SER A 99 27.68 39.15 4.59
C SER A 99 26.46 39.56 5.42
N THR A 100 26.03 40.80 5.23
CA THR A 100 24.86 41.39 5.89
C THR A 100 23.69 41.54 4.92
N GLU A 101 23.91 41.20 3.64
CA GLU A 101 22.87 41.24 2.62
C GLU A 101 21.85 40.13 2.85
N PRO A 102 20.56 40.40 2.65
CA PRO A 102 19.58 39.36 2.82
C PRO A 102 19.71 38.25 1.77
N PHE A 103 19.53 37.00 2.20
CA PHE A 103 19.66 35.83 1.33
C PHE A 103 18.31 35.49 0.65
N PRO A 104 18.22 35.46 -0.70
CA PRO A 104 16.97 35.17 -1.40
C PRO A 104 16.64 33.67 -1.44
N VAL A 105 15.40 33.31 -1.10
CA VAL A 105 14.85 31.93 -1.20
C VAL A 105 13.51 31.95 -1.94
N LYS A 106 13.24 30.97 -2.83
CA LYS A 106 11.94 30.86 -3.50
C LYS A 106 10.96 30.04 -2.64
N ILE A 107 9.69 30.45 -2.63
CA ILE A 107 8.69 29.85 -1.73
C ILE A 107 8.21 28.46 -2.18
N ASN A 108 8.24 28.20 -3.50
CA ASN A 108 7.93 26.89 -4.06
C ASN A 108 8.90 25.80 -3.60
N ASP A 109 10.07 26.19 -3.06
CA ASP A 109 11.05 25.27 -2.49
C ASP A 109 10.64 24.71 -1.11
N LEU A 110 9.54 25.22 -0.54
CA LEU A 110 8.93 24.75 0.71
C LEU A 110 7.70 23.84 0.47
N LEU A 111 7.45 23.45 -0.77
CA LEU A 111 6.39 22.48 -1.12
C LEU A 111 6.87 21.05 -0.84
N ASN A 112 5.94 20.17 -0.47
CA ASN A 112 6.21 18.77 -0.11
C ASN A 112 5.40 17.84 -1.02
N PRO A 113 6.03 16.86 -1.69
CA PRO A 113 5.30 15.77 -2.31
C PRO A 113 4.64 14.91 -1.23
N ILE A 114 3.42 14.44 -1.48
CA ILE A 114 2.65 13.56 -0.59
C ILE A 114 2.03 12.47 -1.46
N LEU A 115 2.33 11.22 -1.13
CA LEU A 115 1.77 10.04 -1.75
C LEU A 115 0.35 9.80 -1.24
N TYR A 116 -0.56 9.56 -2.17
CA TYR A 116 -1.93 9.14 -1.88
C TYR A 116 -2.20 7.79 -2.54
N PRO A 117 -1.87 6.66 -1.88
CA PRO A 117 -2.00 5.34 -2.50
C PRO A 117 -3.46 5.03 -2.84
N LYS A 118 -3.70 4.30 -3.93
CA LYS A 118 -5.03 3.79 -4.28
C LYS A 118 -5.35 2.61 -3.36
N LEU A 119 -6.45 2.72 -2.60
CA LEU A 119 -6.85 1.72 -1.61
C LEU A 119 -8.06 0.88 -2.04
N GLY A 120 -8.75 1.24 -3.13
CA GLY A 120 -10.06 0.69 -3.49
C GLY A 120 -10.04 -0.84 -3.64
N ALA A 121 -9.09 -1.37 -4.41
CA ALA A 121 -8.96 -2.81 -4.60
C ALA A 121 -8.53 -3.54 -3.30
N TYR A 122 -7.69 -2.91 -2.48
CA TYR A 122 -7.25 -3.49 -1.21
C TYR A 122 -8.39 -3.53 -0.18
N GLU A 123 -9.21 -2.50 -0.08
CA GLU A 123 -10.39 -2.45 0.79
C GLU A 123 -11.46 -3.47 0.35
N ALA A 124 -11.65 -3.61 -0.97
CA ALA A 124 -12.51 -4.66 -1.52
C ALA A 124 -11.99 -6.06 -1.19
N LEU A 125 -10.67 -6.26 -1.27
CA LEU A 125 -10.02 -7.52 -0.91
C LEU A 125 -10.12 -7.84 0.59
N GLN A 126 -9.99 -6.84 1.46
CA GLN A 126 -10.22 -7.01 2.90
C GLN A 126 -11.67 -7.38 3.19
N SER A 127 -12.63 -6.73 2.53
CA SER A 127 -14.06 -7.02 2.67
C SER A 127 -14.44 -8.41 2.16
N TYR A 128 -13.80 -8.86 1.09
CA TYR A 128 -13.91 -10.23 0.57
C TYR A 128 -13.30 -11.28 1.52
N GLY A 129 -12.37 -10.87 2.38
CA GLY A 129 -11.62 -11.73 3.27
C GLY A 129 -10.28 -12.10 2.64
N ILE A 130 -9.21 -11.46 3.11
CA ILE A 130 -7.84 -11.62 2.59
C ILE A 130 -7.38 -13.09 2.53
N HIS A 131 -7.88 -13.95 3.44
CA HIS A 131 -7.61 -15.39 3.49
C HIS A 131 -8.09 -16.17 2.26
N ASN A 132 -8.96 -15.57 1.43
CA ASN A 132 -9.46 -16.15 0.19
C ASN A 132 -8.51 -15.95 -0.99
N ILE A 133 -7.37 -15.26 -0.81
CA ILE A 133 -6.25 -15.37 -1.76
C ILE A 133 -5.62 -16.74 -1.57
N SER A 134 -5.66 -17.54 -2.64
CA SER A 134 -5.20 -18.92 -2.67
C SER A 134 -3.69 -19.04 -2.43
N ASN A 135 -2.92 -18.06 -2.91
CA ASN A 135 -1.46 -18.03 -2.78
C ASN A 135 -1.04 -17.35 -1.46
N ASP A 136 -0.56 -18.17 -0.52
CA ASP A 136 -0.13 -17.74 0.81
C ASP A 136 1.05 -16.75 0.80
N SER A 137 1.93 -16.82 -0.19
CA SER A 137 3.03 -15.85 -0.32
C SER A 137 2.48 -14.52 -0.78
N LEU A 138 1.77 -14.50 -1.91
CA LEU A 138 1.17 -13.30 -2.47
C LEU A 138 0.28 -12.59 -1.45
N ARG A 139 -0.52 -13.35 -0.69
CA ARG A 139 -1.35 -12.80 0.38
C ARG A 139 -0.56 -12.06 1.45
N ARG A 140 0.59 -12.62 1.88
CA ARG A 140 1.48 -11.98 2.86
C ARG A 140 2.11 -10.73 2.27
N ASP A 141 2.60 -10.80 1.04
CA ASP A 141 3.27 -9.68 0.38
C ASP A 141 2.31 -8.50 0.16
N ILE A 142 1.05 -8.77 -0.22
CA ILE A 142 -0.03 -7.75 -0.27
C ILE A 142 -0.25 -7.15 1.12
N THR A 143 -0.34 -7.97 2.15
CA THR A 143 -0.59 -7.49 3.52
C THR A 143 0.56 -6.60 4.00
N ASP A 144 1.80 -7.02 3.79
CA ASP A 144 3.01 -6.30 4.21
C ASP A 144 3.14 -4.96 3.47
N LEU A 145 2.82 -4.91 2.17
CA LEU A 145 2.84 -3.65 1.42
C LEU A 145 1.89 -2.61 2.05
N TYR A 146 0.61 -2.96 2.21
CA TYR A 146 -0.39 -1.99 2.66
C TYR A 146 -0.31 -1.69 4.16
N GLN A 147 -0.18 -2.72 5.01
CA GLN A 147 -0.25 -2.56 6.46
C GLN A 147 1.08 -2.15 7.10
N LEU A 148 2.21 -2.38 6.42
CA LEU A 148 3.53 -2.06 6.96
C LEU A 148 4.25 -1.00 6.14
N GLN A 149 4.48 -1.25 4.85
CA GLN A 149 5.33 -0.37 4.05
C GLN A 149 4.67 0.98 3.77
N LEU A 150 3.46 0.99 3.21
CA LEU A 150 2.72 2.22 2.92
C LEU A 150 2.34 2.98 4.21
N THR A 151 2.06 2.26 5.29
CA THR A 151 1.82 2.87 6.60
C THR A 151 3.07 3.58 7.15
N ARG A 152 4.26 2.97 7.00
CA ARG A 152 5.53 3.60 7.37
C ARG A 152 5.82 4.84 6.52
N VAL A 153 5.54 4.77 5.21
CA VAL A 153 5.65 5.92 4.31
C VAL A 153 4.79 7.08 4.81
N ALA A 154 3.49 6.83 5.01
CA ALA A 154 2.52 7.84 5.44
C ALA A 154 2.92 8.50 6.78
N GLU A 155 3.47 7.72 7.73
CA GLU A 155 3.93 8.26 9.00
C GLU A 155 5.12 9.22 8.83
N VAL A 156 6.08 8.92 7.94
CA VAL A 156 7.21 9.82 7.69
C VAL A 156 6.76 11.08 6.96
N GLU A 157 5.87 10.97 5.98
CA GLU A 157 5.27 12.14 5.30
C GLU A 157 4.54 13.04 6.29
N ARG A 158 3.74 12.46 7.19
CA ARG A 158 3.08 13.20 8.26
C ARG A 158 4.10 13.94 9.12
N ARG A 159 5.20 13.29 9.51
CA ARG A 159 6.28 13.94 10.28
C ARG A 159 6.92 15.10 9.53
N ILE A 160 7.10 14.99 8.21
CA ILE A 160 7.59 16.08 7.37
C ILE A 160 6.61 17.27 7.41
N ILE A 161 5.32 17.01 7.19
CA ILE A 161 4.27 18.04 7.20
C ILE A 161 4.22 18.73 8.56
N GLU A 162 4.24 17.96 9.64
CA GLU A 162 4.22 18.49 11.00
C GLU A 162 5.47 19.31 11.32
N PHE A 163 6.66 18.83 10.94
CA PHE A 163 7.91 19.57 11.11
C PHE A 163 7.85 20.91 10.37
N ASP A 164 7.40 20.91 9.12
CA ASP A 164 7.30 22.13 8.34
C ASP A 164 6.28 23.12 8.92
N ALA A 165 5.14 22.62 9.40
CA ALA A 165 4.09 23.45 9.97
C ALA A 165 4.45 24.05 11.34
N LYS A 166 5.10 23.27 12.21
CA LYS A 166 5.36 23.62 13.62
C LYS A 166 6.72 24.27 13.84
N GLU A 167 7.74 23.88 13.07
CA GLU A 167 9.12 24.31 13.29
C GLU A 167 9.59 25.25 12.18
N LEU A 168 9.57 24.79 10.91
CA LEU A 168 10.21 25.51 9.81
C LEU A 168 9.46 26.79 9.42
N LYS A 169 8.16 26.68 9.08
CA LYS A 169 7.37 27.83 8.60
C LYS A 169 7.28 28.96 9.62
N PRO A 170 7.02 28.71 10.93
CA PRO A 170 7.00 29.77 11.93
C PRO A 170 8.35 30.47 12.06
N TYR A 171 9.46 29.72 12.03
CA TYR A 171 10.79 30.30 12.08
C TYR A 171 11.06 31.18 10.86
N ILE A 172 10.84 30.66 9.64
CA ILE A 172 11.05 31.41 8.39
C ILE A 172 10.26 32.72 8.43
N ARG A 173 8.96 32.69 8.78
CA ARG A 173 8.14 33.91 8.89
C ARG A 173 8.68 34.93 9.88
N GLY A 174 9.26 34.48 10.99
CA GLY A 174 9.85 35.35 12.00
C GLY A 174 11.17 36.01 11.59
N VAL A 175 11.91 35.38 10.66
CA VAL A 175 13.23 35.86 10.23
C VAL A 175 13.27 36.38 8.81
N SER A 176 12.17 36.35 8.06
CA SER A 176 12.14 36.78 6.66
C SER A 176 11.09 37.86 6.41
N MET A 177 11.39 38.74 5.45
CA MET A 177 10.41 39.67 4.89
C MET A 177 9.98 39.21 3.51
N ILE A 178 8.69 39.31 3.22
CA ILE A 178 8.16 39.21 1.87
C ILE A 178 8.49 40.53 1.17
N ILE A 179 9.20 40.48 0.05
CA ILE A 179 9.38 41.67 -0.80
C ILE A 179 8.01 42.00 -1.41
N ARG A 180 7.37 43.06 -0.93
CA ARG A 180 6.07 43.52 -1.45
C ARG A 180 6.21 44.47 -2.64
N ASP A 181 7.34 45.18 -2.74
CA ASP A 181 7.63 46.10 -3.84
C ASP A 181 8.33 45.32 -4.94
N CYS A 182 7.52 44.90 -5.90
CA CYS A 182 7.99 44.39 -7.16
C CYS A 182 7.37 45.25 -8.26
N ASP A 183 8.06 46.35 -8.59
CA ASP A 183 7.59 47.36 -9.54
C ASP A 183 7.32 46.79 -10.95
N ASN A 184 7.85 45.60 -11.26
CA ASN A 184 7.76 44.94 -12.57
C ASN A 184 7.19 43.51 -12.50
N CYS A 185 6.41 43.17 -11.46
CA CYS A 185 5.83 41.84 -11.36
C CYS A 185 4.69 41.64 -12.36
N ASN A 186 4.78 40.59 -13.18
CA ASN A 186 3.80 40.22 -14.18
C ASN A 186 2.74 39.23 -13.65
N SER A 187 2.96 38.59 -12.49
CA SER A 187 2.02 37.62 -11.91
C SER A 187 1.96 37.65 -10.38
N ILE A 188 0.85 37.15 -9.82
CA ILE A 188 0.64 37.05 -8.36
C ILE A 188 1.69 36.15 -7.70
N ASP A 189 2.23 35.15 -8.41
CA ASP A 189 3.28 34.25 -7.90
C ASP A 189 4.59 35.00 -7.59
N GLU A 190 4.83 36.12 -8.26
CA GLU A 190 6.02 36.95 -8.06
C GLU A 190 5.88 37.89 -6.84
N LEU A 191 4.66 38.19 -6.37
CA LEU A 191 4.39 38.95 -5.13
C LEU A 191 4.66 38.14 -3.85
N TRP A 192 4.68 36.81 -3.95
CA TRP A 192 5.03 35.88 -2.87
C TRP A 192 6.44 35.31 -3.01
N GLY A 193 7.15 35.70 -4.07
CA GLY A 193 8.48 35.24 -4.41
C GLY A 193 9.55 36.11 -3.78
N VAL A 194 10.52 35.45 -3.13
CA VAL A 194 11.69 36.04 -2.47
C VAL A 194 11.41 36.50 -1.05
N GLN A 195 11.58 35.55 -0.12
CA GLN A 195 11.82 35.88 1.27
C GLN A 195 13.30 36.16 1.48
N THR A 196 13.58 37.35 1.99
CA THR A 196 14.92 37.79 2.39
C THR A 196 15.10 37.53 3.88
N LEU A 197 16.06 36.68 4.26
CA LEU A 197 16.38 36.40 5.67
C LEU A 197 17.06 37.62 6.31
N ILE A 198 16.47 38.19 7.36
CA ILE A 198 17.07 39.20 8.24
C ILE A 198 18.03 38.50 9.20
N GLN A 199 19.15 39.18 9.47
CA GLN A 199 20.21 39.02 10.48
C GLN A 199 19.85 38.36 11.84
N GLN A 200 19.27 37.17 11.82
CA GLN A 200 19.17 36.23 12.95
C GLN A 200 20.30 35.20 12.83
N PRO A 201 20.71 34.52 13.93
CA PRO A 201 21.77 33.52 13.83
C PRO A 201 21.37 32.45 12.81
N LEU A 202 22.05 32.45 11.66
CA LEU A 202 21.76 31.56 10.54
C LEU A 202 21.96 30.08 10.92
N ASP A 203 22.56 29.81 12.08
CA ASP A 203 22.76 28.49 12.65
C ASP A 203 21.44 27.74 12.88
N LYS A 204 20.39 28.42 13.38
CA LYS A 204 19.10 27.75 13.65
C LYS A 204 18.39 27.35 12.36
N ILE A 205 18.43 28.19 11.32
CA ILE A 205 17.82 27.84 10.04
C ILE A 205 18.59 26.72 9.33
N LEU A 206 19.92 26.70 9.44
CA LEU A 206 20.73 25.59 8.94
C LEU A 206 20.40 24.28 9.66
N GLN A 207 20.20 24.31 10.98
CA GLN A 207 19.75 23.15 11.74
C GLN A 207 18.37 22.67 11.27
N LEU A 208 17.42 23.57 11.06
CA LEU A 208 16.08 23.21 10.57
C LEU A 208 16.12 22.59 9.16
N TYR A 209 16.91 23.15 8.24
CA TYR A 209 17.09 22.57 6.91
C TYR A 209 17.81 21.24 6.94
N MET A 210 18.78 21.06 7.84
CA MET A 210 19.44 19.77 8.04
C MET A 210 18.46 18.73 8.57
N SER A 211 17.63 19.06 9.57
CA SER A 211 16.58 18.17 10.07
C SER A 211 15.57 17.80 8.99
N ARG A 212 15.10 18.77 8.20
CA ARG A 212 14.23 18.54 7.04
C ARG A 212 14.90 17.60 6.03
N HIS A 213 16.16 17.85 5.67
CA HIS A 213 16.91 17.02 4.73
C HIS A 213 16.90 15.55 5.16
N TRP A 214 17.17 15.25 6.43
CA TRP A 214 17.17 13.87 6.92
C TRP A 214 15.79 13.19 6.85
N LEU A 215 14.71 13.93 7.13
CA LEU A 215 13.35 13.40 6.97
C LEU A 215 13.05 13.05 5.50
N PHE A 216 13.43 13.93 4.57
CA PHE A 216 13.27 13.69 3.14
C PHE A 216 14.15 12.55 2.62
N ARG A 217 15.39 12.41 3.11
CA ARG A 217 16.23 11.25 2.80
C ARG A 217 15.60 9.96 3.30
N TRP A 218 14.97 9.99 4.47
CA TRP A 218 14.34 8.81 5.03
C TRP A 218 13.09 8.40 4.27
N VAL A 219 12.19 9.34 3.94
CA VAL A 219 10.99 9.03 3.14
C VAL A 219 11.37 8.51 1.76
N LEU A 220 12.43 9.05 1.13
CA LEU A 220 12.91 8.58 -0.17
C LEU A 220 13.31 7.11 -0.15
N VAL A 221 14.03 6.67 0.90
CA VAL A 221 14.38 5.24 1.06
C VAL A 221 13.12 4.37 1.20
N LEU A 222 12.10 4.85 1.92
CA LEU A 222 10.85 4.12 2.06
C LEU A 222 10.07 4.06 0.74
N TYR A 223 10.07 5.14 -0.04
CA TYR A 223 9.49 5.15 -1.38
C TYR A 223 10.19 4.15 -2.30
N ASP A 224 11.52 4.12 -2.34
CA ASP A 224 12.26 3.18 -3.18
C ASP A 224 11.95 1.72 -2.80
N LEU A 225 11.86 1.43 -1.50
CA LEU A 225 11.49 0.10 -1.01
C LEU A 225 10.04 -0.26 -1.37
N ALA A 226 9.10 0.67 -1.20
CA ALA A 226 7.69 0.45 -1.56
C ALA A 226 7.53 0.25 -3.08
N ALA A 227 8.24 1.03 -3.90
CA ALA A 227 8.23 0.90 -5.36
C ALA A 227 8.71 -0.49 -5.79
N LEU A 228 9.84 -0.96 -5.23
CA LEU A 228 10.36 -2.29 -5.51
C LEU A 228 9.38 -3.39 -5.09
N SER A 229 8.76 -3.26 -3.92
CA SER A 229 7.74 -4.21 -3.45
C SER A 229 6.50 -4.22 -4.36
N ILE A 230 6.03 -3.06 -4.80
CA ILE A 230 4.92 -2.96 -5.76
C ILE A 230 5.28 -3.63 -7.10
N GLU A 231 6.47 -3.36 -7.63
CA GLU A 231 6.94 -3.99 -8.89
C GLU A 231 7.01 -5.51 -8.80
N ASN A 232 7.45 -6.06 -7.67
CA ASN A 232 7.49 -7.49 -7.46
C ASN A 232 6.08 -8.07 -7.32
N LEU A 233 5.21 -7.42 -6.53
CA LEU A 233 3.81 -7.83 -6.40
C LEU A 233 3.09 -7.89 -7.75
N ILE A 234 3.30 -6.91 -8.62
CA ILE A 234 2.68 -6.89 -9.95
C ILE A 234 3.11 -8.14 -10.75
N LYS A 235 4.39 -8.53 -10.70
CA LYS A 235 4.91 -9.74 -11.35
C LYS A 235 4.34 -11.02 -10.73
N ASP A 236 4.21 -11.06 -9.41
CA ASP A 236 3.66 -12.21 -8.70
C ASP A 236 2.16 -12.38 -9.00
N ILE A 237 1.42 -11.28 -9.09
CA ILE A 237 0.02 -11.27 -9.53
C ILE A 237 -0.10 -11.77 -10.96
N ASP A 238 0.75 -11.30 -11.88
CA ASP A 238 0.73 -11.76 -13.27
C ASP A 238 1.00 -13.26 -13.37
N SER A 239 1.99 -13.76 -12.62
CA SER A 239 2.30 -15.18 -12.56
C SER A 239 1.13 -16.01 -12.02
N GLU A 240 0.44 -15.52 -10.99
CA GLU A 240 -0.74 -16.18 -10.40
C GLU A 240 -1.95 -16.17 -11.36
N LEU A 241 -2.11 -15.10 -12.14
CA LEU A 241 -3.17 -14.98 -13.14
C LEU A 241 -2.92 -15.90 -14.36
N ASP A 242 -1.66 -16.11 -14.76
CA ASP A 242 -1.30 -17.00 -15.88
C ASP A 242 -1.47 -18.49 -15.54
N LEU A 243 -1.45 -18.85 -14.25
CA LEU A 243 -1.65 -20.23 -13.77
C LEU A 243 -3.12 -20.65 -13.67
N LYS A 244 -4.07 -19.72 -13.81
CA LYS A 244 -5.51 -19.91 -13.56
C LYS A 244 -6.33 -19.96 -14.86
#